data_AF-A0A060BXN2-F1
#
_entry.id   AF-A0A060BXN2-F1
#
_cell.length_a   1.000
_cell.length_b   1.000
_cell.length_c   1.000
_cell.angle_alpha   90.00
_cell.angle_beta   90.00
_cell.angle_gamma   90.00
#
_symmetry.space_group_name_H-M   'P 1'
#
loop_
_entity.id
_entity.type
_entity.pdbx_description
1 polymer ?
#
loop_
_entity_poly.entity_id
_entity_poly.type
_entity_poly.pdbx_seq_one_letter_code
_entity_poly.pdbx_strand_id
1 'polypeptide(L)' 'MRHYFSAVVAADHVVNHKPAPDTFLLCAERMGVPAEKCVVFEDADFGLQAAKRAGMDAVDVRRL' A
#
# COMPACT_ATOMS: atom_id res chain seq x y z
N MET A 1 11.16 -9.00 13.64
CA MET A 1 10.26 -8.64 12.52
C MET A 1 9.91 -7.15 12.55
N ARG A 2 9.48 -6.61 13.70
CA ARG A 2 9.13 -5.17 13.83
C ARG A 2 10.25 -4.20 13.46
N HIS A 3 11.51 -4.62 13.63
CA HIS A 3 12.68 -3.81 13.30
C HIS A 3 12.93 -3.62 11.79
N TYR A 4 12.23 -4.35 10.92
CA TYR A 4 12.28 -4.15 9.46
C TYR A 4 11.29 -3.11 8.94
N PHE A 5 10.33 -2.67 9.77
CA PHE A 5 9.23 -1.83 9.33
C PHE A 5 9.24 -0.47 10.04
N SER A 6 9.38 0.60 9.26
CA SER A 6 9.27 1.98 9.77
C SER A 6 7.81 2.34 10.13
N ALA A 7 6.84 1.71 9.47
CA ALA A 7 5.42 1.91 9.72
C ALA A 7 4.64 0.60 9.51
N VAL A 8 3.54 0.43 10.25
CA VAL A 8 2.58 -0.66 10.07
C VAL A 8 1.18 -0.05 9.98
N VAL A 9 0.46 -0.40 8.92
CA VAL A 9 -0.92 0.04 8.67
C VAL A 9 -1.78 -1.18 8.38
N ALA A 10 -2.84 -1.37 9.16
CA ALA A 10 -3.85 -2.41 8.99
C ALA A 10 -5.19 -1.79 8.59
N ALA A 11 -6.17 -2.63 8.24
CA ALA A 11 -7.45 -2.21 7.70
C ALA A 11 -8.25 -1.33 8.67
N ASP A 12 -8.12 -1.54 9.99
CA ASP A 12 -8.76 -0.78 11.06
C ASP A 12 -8.20 0.63 11.26
N HIS A 13 -7.05 0.95 10.65
CA HIS A 13 -6.51 2.32 10.66
C HIS A 13 -7.12 3.22 9.58
N VAL A 14 -7.95 2.69 8.67
CA VAL A 14 -8.54 3.45 7.56
C VAL A 14 -10.05 3.25 7.51
N VAL A 15 -10.76 4.28 7.06
CA VAL A 15 -12.22 4.21 6.87
C VAL A 15 -12.56 3.50 5.57
N ASN A 16 -11.85 3.84 4.48
CA ASN A 16 -12.07 3.23 3.18
C ASN A 16 -11.05 2.11 2.95
N HIS A 17 -11.55 0.89 2.78
CA HIS A 17 -10.71 -0.26 2.46
C HIS A 17 -10.45 -0.37 0.96
N LYS A 18 -9.48 -1.21 0.58
CA LYS A 18 -9.19 -1.57 -0.83
C LYS A 18 -10.52 -1.91 -1.55
N PRO A 19 -10.78 -1.34 -2.74
CA PRO A 19 -9.83 -0.70 -3.65
C PRO A 19 -9.59 0.79 -3.40
N ALA A 20 -10.04 1.37 -2.28
CA ALA A 20 -9.61 2.71 -1.90
C ALA A 20 -8.10 2.73 -1.57
N PRO A 21 -7.38 3.83 -1.88
CA PRO A 21 -5.92 3.92 -1.72
C PRO A 21 -5.47 4.17 -0.28
N ASP A 22 -6.39 4.43 0.65
CA ASP A 22 -6.15 4.98 1.98
C ASP A 22 -5.09 4.19 2.77
N THR A 23 -5.11 2.86 2.73
CA THR A 23 -4.12 2.02 3.44
C THR A 23 -2.70 2.29 2.96
N PHE A 24 -2.51 2.45 1.65
CA PHE A 24 -1.19 2.69 1.07
C PHE A 24 -0.73 4.13 1.27
N LEU A 25 -1.64 5.10 1.08
CA LEU A 25 -1.34 6.52 1.32
C LEU A 25 -0.95 6.78 2.77
N LEU A 26 -1.69 6.22 3.74
CA LEU A 26 -1.36 6.34 5.16
C LEU A 26 -0.01 5.69 5.50
N CYS A 27 0.36 4.60 4.81
CA CYS A 27 1.67 3.98 5.00
C CYS A 27 2.79 4.89 4.49
N ALA A 28 2.63 5.45 3.28
CA ALA A 28 3.57 6.39 2.68
C ALA A 28 3.75 7.65 3.55
N GLU A 29 2.65 8.21 4.06
CA GLU A 29 2.63 9.34 4.99
C GLU A 29 3.43 9.02 6.27
N ARG A 30 3.15 7.88 6.92
CA ARG A 30 3.86 7.47 8.15
C ARG A 30 5.35 7.21 7.93
N MET A 31 5.74 6.79 6.73
CA MET A 31 7.15 6.63 6.34
C MET A 31 7.81 7.95 5.91
N GLY A 32 7.03 9.02 5.67
CA GLY A 32 7.54 10.28 5.12
C GLY A 32 8.03 10.16 3.67
N VAL A 33 7.45 9.24 2.90
CA VAL A 33 7.86 8.95 1.51
C VAL A 33 6.73 9.35 0.55
N PRO A 34 7.01 10.06 -0.56
CA PRO A 34 6.01 10.33 -1.59
C PRO A 34 5.46 9.04 -2.21
N ALA A 35 4.16 8.99 -2.49
CA ALA A 35 3.53 7.77 -2.99
C ALA A 35 4.10 7.31 -4.34
N GLU A 36 4.49 8.25 -5.20
CA GLU A 36 5.11 7.98 -6.50
C GLU A 36 6.50 7.33 -6.40
N LYS A 37 7.07 7.28 -5.18
CA LYS A 37 8.32 6.59 -4.86
C LYS A 37 8.09 5.28 -4.10
N CYS A 38 6.86 4.83 -3.97
CA CYS A 38 6.49 3.58 -3.33
C CYS A 38 6.20 2.47 -4.35
N VAL A 39 6.53 1.24 -3.98
CA VAL A 39 6.16 0.02 -4.71
C VAL A 39 5.32 -0.87 -3.79
N VAL A 40 4.19 -1.36 -4.31
CA VAL A 40 3.28 -2.27 -3.61
C VAL A 40 3.44 -3.68 -4.15
N PHE A 41 3.67 -4.66 -3.26
CA PHE A 41 3.61 -6.09 -3.60
C PHE A 41 2.24 -6.62 -3.19
N GLU A 42 1.50 -7.22 -4.14
CA GLU A 42 0.09 -7.60 -3.95
C GLU A 42 -0.28 -8.85 -4.75
N ASP A 43 -1.24 -9.63 -4.23
CA ASP A 43 -1.77 -10.89 -4.78
C ASP A 43 -3.28 -10.83 -5.13
N ALA A 44 -3.93 -9.67 -5.01
CA ALA A 44 -5.36 -9.46 -5.19
C ALA A 44 -5.65 -8.21 -6.03
N ASP A 45 -6.67 -8.30 -6.89
CA ASP A 45 -7.01 -7.24 -7.85
C ASP A 45 -7.42 -5.94 -7.15
N PHE A 46 -8.10 -6.01 -6.00
CA PHE A 46 -8.46 -4.82 -5.22
C PHE A 46 -7.24 -4.11 -4.64
N GLY A 47 -6.19 -4.85 -4.28
CA GLY A 47 -4.93 -4.27 -3.82
C GLY A 47 -4.16 -3.59 -4.94
N LEU A 48 -4.07 -4.23 -6.11
CA LEU A 48 -3.46 -3.62 -7.30
C LEU A 48 -4.22 -2.35 -7.74
N GLN A 49 -5.54 -2.35 -7.68
CA GLN A 49 -6.36 -1.16 -7.94
C GLN A 49 -6.10 -0.04 -6.92
N ALA A 50 -6.00 -0.37 -5.64
CA ALA A 50 -5.69 0.59 -4.59
C ALA A 50 -4.28 1.19 -4.76
N ALA A 51 -3.27 0.38 -5.11
CA ALA A 51 -1.91 0.86 -5.41
C ALA A 51 -1.91 1.84 -6.60
N LYS A 52 -2.61 1.48 -7.69
CA LYS A 52 -2.76 2.36 -8.86
C LYS A 52 -3.45 3.68 -8.51
N ARG A 53 -4.52 3.64 -7.70
CA ARG A 53 -5.23 4.85 -7.25
C ARG A 53 -4.40 5.71 -6.29
N ALA A 54 -3.46 5.10 -5.56
CA ALA A 54 -2.50 5.80 -4.73
C ALA A 54 -1.35 6.44 -5.52
N GLY A 55 -1.27 6.22 -6.84
CA GLY A 55 -0.15 6.71 -7.67
C GLY A 55 1.16 5.94 -7.46
N MET A 56 1.08 4.70 -6.96
CA MET A 56 2.24 3.85 -6.67
C MET A 56 2.50 2.82 -7.77
N ASP A 57 3.76 2.40 -7.92
CA ASP A 57 4.10 1.21 -8.70
C ASP A 57 3.60 -0.05 -7.99
N ALA A 58 3.32 -1.12 -8.76
CA ALA A 58 2.83 -2.37 -8.21
C ALA A 58 3.46 -3.61 -8.86
N VAL A 59 3.72 -4.62 -8.05
CA VAL A 59 4.18 -5.96 -8.45
C VAL A 59 3.10 -6.97 -8.08
N ASP A 60 2.51 -7.61 -9.09
CA ASP A 60 1.58 -8.73 -8.92
C ASP A 60 2.37 -10.01 -8.64
N VAL A 61 2.32 -10.50 -7.40
CA VAL A 61 3.12 -11.65 -6.96
C VAL A 61 2.49 -13.00 -7.33
N ARG A 62 1.29 -13.04 -7.94
CA ARG A 62 0.68 -14.28 -8.44
C ARG A 62 1.36 -14.84 -9.69
N ARG A 63 2.12 -13.99 -10.40
CA ARG A 63 2.75 -14.31 -11.69
C ARG A 63 4.25 -14.57 -11.57
N LEU A 64 4.75 -14.64 -10.33
CA LEU A 64 6.14 -14.95 -10.01
C LEU A 64 6.39 -16.46 -9.97
#